data_AF-A0A1V9XAT4-F1
#
_entry.id   AF-A0A1V9XAT4-F1
#
_cell.length_a   1.000
_cell.length_b   1.000
_cell.length_c   1.000
_cell.angle_alpha   90.00
_cell.angle_beta   90.00
_cell.angle_gamma   90.00
#
_symmetry.space_group_name_H-M   'P 1'
#
loop_
_entity.id
_entity.type
_entity.pdbx_description
1 polymer ?
#
loop_
_entity_poly.entity_id
_entity_poly.type
_entity_poly.pdbx_seq_one_letter_code
_entity_poly.pdbx_strand_id
1 'polypeptide(L)'
;MPIDLVELAELIKNKKILLYQYQRGERGTKRLIREIGSDPQYNYIVQLPADRANDFFRLAGIVGLLSEYFSYFITAEDFHTWQLPAEALSNITALQLLHQEFFPVSTDNNSKRQ
;
A
#
# COMPACT_ATOMS: atom_id res chain seq x y z
N MET A 1 17.00 -23.42 5.38
CA MET A 1 17.93 -22.94 6.43
C MET A 1 17.38 -21.62 6.95
N PRO A 2 17.15 -21.44 8.27
CA PRO A 2 16.57 -20.22 8.80
C PRO A 2 17.69 -19.20 9.02
N ILE A 3 18.13 -18.55 7.94
CA ILE A 3 19.09 -17.44 8.00
C ILE A 3 18.38 -16.12 8.34
N ASP A 4 17.07 -16.00 8.07
CA ASP A 4 16.44 -14.68 7.96
C ASP A 4 16.13 -13.94 9.26
N LEU A 5 15.72 -14.62 10.33
CA LEU A 5 15.18 -13.90 11.51
C LEU A 5 16.26 -13.30 12.41
N VAL A 6 17.43 -13.95 12.50
CA VAL A 6 18.56 -13.46 13.31
C VAL A 6 19.24 -12.29 12.60
N GLU A 7 19.44 -12.41 11.29
CA GLU A 7 20.07 -11.37 10.47
C GLU A 7 19.17 -10.12 10.37
N LEU A 8 17.85 -10.31 10.22
CA LEU A 8 16.88 -9.22 10.31
C LEU A 8 16.89 -8.57 11.70
N ALA A 9 16.94 -9.36 12.78
CA ALA A 9 17.01 -8.86 14.15
C ALA A 9 18.28 -8.03 14.40
N GLU A 10 19.41 -8.42 13.83
CA GLU A 10 20.66 -7.65 13.88
C GLU A 10 20.57 -6.36 13.06
N LEU A 11 20.01 -6.42 11.86
CA LEU A 11 19.80 -5.24 10.99
C LEU A 11 18.90 -4.18 11.63
N ILE A 12 17.89 -4.60 12.40
CA ILE A 12 16.97 -3.68 13.07
C ILE A 12 17.43 -3.25 14.47
N LYS A 13 18.46 -3.88 15.04
CA LYS A 13 18.89 -3.68 16.43
C LYS A 13 19.15 -2.22 16.81
N ASN A 14 19.62 -1.42 15.85
CA ASN A 14 19.92 0.01 16.03
C ASN A 14 18.93 0.93 15.30
N LYS A 15 17.81 0.39 14.80
CA LYS A 15 16.79 1.15 14.08
C LYS A 15 15.60 1.38 15.00
N LYS A 16 15.12 2.63 15.05
CA LYS A 16 13.88 2.97 15.74
C LYS A 16 12.71 2.55 14.85
N ILE A 17 12.10 1.42 15.14
CA ILE A 17 10.87 0.97 14.47
C ILE A 17 9.68 1.58 15.21
N LEU A 18 8.83 2.29 14.48
CA LEU A 18 7.52 2.71 14.97
C LEU A 18 6.49 1.70 14.51
N LEU A 19 5.77 1.12 15.47
CA LEU A 19 4.68 0.20 15.20
C LEU A 19 3.36 0.92 15.40
N TYR A 20 2.56 0.98 14.34
CA TYR A 20 1.19 1.47 14.43
C TYR A 20 0.21 0.33 14.23
N GLN A 21 -0.77 0.25 15.13
CA GLN A 21 -1.79 -0.78 15.06
C GLN A 21 -3.10 -0.19 14.56
N TYR A 22 -3.66 -0.81 13.52
CA TYR A 22 -4.98 -0.43 13.02
C TYR A 22 -6.05 -0.62 14.11
N GLN A 23 -6.73 0.47 14.44
CA GLN A 23 -7.86 0.46 15.36
C GLN A 23 -9.16 0.33 14.58
N ARG A 24 -10.10 -0.50 15.07
CA ARG A 24 -11.37 -0.74 14.38
C ARG A 24 -12.22 0.53 14.29
N GLY A 25 -12.85 0.72 13.13
CA GLY A 25 -13.79 1.79 12.86
C GLY A 25 -13.13 3.13 12.49
N GLU A 26 -13.90 3.99 11.84
CA GLU A 26 -13.40 5.22 11.20
C GLU A 26 -12.68 6.17 12.18
N ARG A 27 -13.14 6.27 13.43
CA ARG A 27 -12.50 7.10 14.47
C ARG A 27 -11.09 6.59 14.80
N GLY A 28 -10.91 5.27 14.85
CA GLY A 28 -9.62 4.63 15.10
C GLY A 28 -8.65 4.89 13.95
N THR A 29 -9.11 4.70 12.72
CA THR A 29 -8.31 4.96 11.51
C THR A 29 -7.90 6.43 11.38
N LYS A 30 -8.82 7.37 11.67
CA LYS A 30 -8.50 8.81 11.68
C LYS A 30 -7.45 9.16 12.73
N ARG A 31 -7.51 8.55 13.91
CA ARG A 31 -6.51 8.76 14.96
C ARG A 31 -5.14 8.22 14.52
N LEU A 32 -5.11 6.99 14.01
CA LEU A 32 -3.91 6.36 13.47
C LEU A 32 -3.24 7.24 12.40
N ILE A 33 -4.02 7.74 11.46
CA ILE A 33 -3.51 8.59 10.37
C ILE A 33 -2.92 9.90 10.87
N ARG A 34 -3.51 10.50 11.92
CA ARG A 34 -2.95 11.70 12.55
C ARG A 34 -1.65 11.39 13.30
N GLU A 35 -1.58 10.26 13.99
CA GLU A 35 -0.35 9.81 14.65
C GLU A 35 0.76 9.64 13.62
N ILE A 36 0.51 8.91 12.53
CA ILE A 36 1.44 8.74 11.40
C ILE A 36 1.86 10.10 10.81
N GLY A 37 0.91 10.99 10.52
CA GLY A 37 1.21 12.30 9.92
C GLY A 37 1.92 13.28 10.85
N SER A 38 1.97 13.00 12.15
CA SER A 38 2.78 13.79 13.10
C SER A 38 4.22 13.30 13.21
N ASP A 39 4.51 12.11 12.70
CA ASP A 39 5.84 11.51 12.75
C ASP A 39 6.67 11.87 11.50
N PRO A 40 7.99 12.14 11.65
CA PRO A 40 8.86 12.55 10.55
C PRO A 40 9.29 11.37 9.65
N GLN A 41 8.49 10.31 9.60
CA GLN A 41 8.78 9.12 8.81
C GLN A 41 8.12 9.23 7.43
N TYR A 42 8.84 8.75 6.41
CA TYR A 42 8.36 8.79 5.02
C TYR A 42 8.30 7.41 4.38
N ASN A 43 8.80 6.38 5.06
CA ASN A 43 8.86 5.01 4.57
C ASN A 43 8.02 4.11 5.47
N TYR A 44 7.01 3.47 4.90
CA TYR A 44 6.04 2.66 5.63
C TYR A 44 5.96 1.25 5.08
N ILE A 45 5.95 0.27 5.98
CA ILE A 45 5.60 -1.11 5.66
C ILE A 45 4.14 -1.30 6.08
N VAL A 46 3.28 -1.70 5.15
CA VAL A 46 1.84 -1.82 5.39
C VAL A 46 1.42 -3.27 5.31
N GLN A 47 1.04 -3.81 6.46
CA GLN A 47 0.38 -5.11 6.59
C GLN A 47 -1.08 -4.88 7.01
N LEU A 48 -1.98 -4.85 6.03
CA LEU A 48 -3.42 -4.74 6.25
C LEU A 48 -4.17 -5.72 5.33
N PRO A 49 -5.35 -6.21 5.75
CA PRO A 49 -6.29 -6.83 4.82
C PRO A 49 -6.94 -5.76 3.91
N ALA A 50 -7.43 -6.18 2.74
CA ALA A 50 -7.96 -5.29 1.70
C ALA A 50 -9.07 -4.33 2.18
N ASP A 51 -10.00 -4.82 3.01
CA ASP A 51 -11.10 -4.02 3.58
C ASP A 51 -10.58 -2.82 4.37
N ARG A 52 -9.55 -3.02 5.19
CA ARG A 52 -8.96 -1.96 6.02
C ARG A 52 -8.00 -1.07 5.25
N ALA A 53 -7.32 -1.63 4.25
CA ALA A 53 -6.40 -0.88 3.41
C ALA A 53 -7.14 0.19 2.61
N ASN A 54 -8.28 -0.14 2.01
CA ASN A 54 -9.08 0.83 1.25
C ASN A 54 -9.49 2.03 2.12
N ASP A 55 -9.95 1.77 3.35
CA ASP A 55 -10.28 2.84 4.30
C ASP A 55 -9.06 3.65 4.73
N PHE A 56 -7.93 2.98 4.95
CA PHE A 56 -6.67 3.64 5.30
C PHE A 56 -6.21 4.58 4.17
N PHE A 57 -6.07 4.10 2.95
CA PHE A 57 -5.59 4.91 1.82
C PHE A 57 -6.55 6.03 1.47
N ARG A 58 -7.86 5.80 1.51
CA ARG A 58 -8.86 6.87 1.33
C ARG A 58 -8.67 8.01 2.33
N LEU A 59 -8.55 7.69 3.62
CA LEU A 59 -8.37 8.72 4.66
C LEU A 59 -6.96 9.33 4.63
N ALA A 60 -5.94 8.56 4.27
CA ALA A 60 -4.56 9.03 4.12
C ALA A 60 -4.44 10.06 2.98
N GLY A 61 -5.18 9.85 1.88
CA GLY A 61 -5.27 10.81 0.78
C GLY A 61 -5.81 12.17 1.24
N ILE A 62 -6.84 12.19 2.08
CA ILE A 62 -7.46 13.43 2.60
C ILE A 62 -6.47 14.29 3.40
N VAL A 63 -5.50 13.68 4.08
CA VAL A 63 -4.54 14.38 4.93
C VAL A 63 -3.15 14.57 4.28
N GLY A 64 -3.00 14.22 3.00
CA GLY A 64 -1.75 14.44 2.25
C GLY A 64 -0.65 13.38 2.45
N LEU A 65 -0.98 12.24 3.07
CA LEU A 65 -0.02 11.12 3.26
C LEU A 65 0.22 10.29 1.99
N LEU A 66 -0.46 10.60 0.89
CA LEU A 66 -0.26 9.96 -0.42
C LEU A 66 0.43 10.87 -1.44
N SER A 67 1.25 11.81 -0.96
CA SER A 67 2.12 12.61 -1.82
C SER A 67 3.40 11.87 -2.21
N GLU A 68 4.12 12.39 -3.21
CA GLU A 68 5.38 11.85 -3.75
C GLU A 68 6.49 11.65 -2.71
N TYR A 69 6.41 12.34 -1.57
CA TYR A 69 7.37 12.22 -0.47
C TYR A 69 7.26 10.88 0.28
N PHE A 70 6.11 10.20 0.18
CA PHE A 70 5.86 8.98 0.93
C PHE A 70 6.08 7.74 0.09
N SER A 71 6.73 6.74 0.71
CA SER A 71 6.99 5.43 0.13
C SER A 71 6.35 4.34 0.97
N TYR A 72 5.58 3.47 0.32
CA TYR A 72 4.86 2.36 0.94
C TYR A 72 5.34 1.03 0.36
N PHE A 73 5.71 0.11 1.23
CA PHE A 73 5.93 -1.29 0.90
C PHE A 73 4.76 -2.12 1.42
N ILE A 74 3.99 -2.70 0.51
CA ILE A 74 2.80 -3.47 0.82
C ILE A 74 3.15 -4.95 0.84
N THR A 75 2.85 -5.61 1.96
CA THR A 75 3.13 -7.03 2.16
C THR A 75 1.93 -7.93 1.80
N ALA A 76 0.79 -7.33 1.46
CA ALA A 76 -0.40 -8.07 1.07
C ALA A 76 -0.27 -8.65 -0.35
N GLU A 77 -0.65 -9.93 -0.50
CA GLU A 77 -0.59 -10.66 -1.77
C GLU A 77 -1.76 -10.31 -2.71
N ASP A 78 -2.81 -9.71 -2.17
CA ASP A 78 -4.05 -9.32 -2.86
C ASP A 78 -4.09 -7.83 -3.23
N PHE A 79 -2.95 -7.15 -3.25
CA PHE A 79 -2.86 -5.70 -3.54
C PHE A 79 -3.57 -5.28 -4.83
N HIS A 80 -3.58 -6.14 -5.85
CA HIS A 80 -4.28 -5.91 -7.11
C HIS A 80 -5.81 -5.70 -6.97
N THR A 81 -6.39 -6.06 -5.82
CA THR A 81 -7.82 -5.83 -5.49
C THR A 81 -8.07 -4.52 -4.75
N TRP A 82 -7.01 -3.83 -4.31
CA TRP A 82 -7.14 -2.64 -3.47
C TRP A 82 -7.53 -1.43 -4.32
N GLN A 83 -8.35 -0.56 -3.73
CA GLN A 83 -8.81 0.69 -4.34
C GLN A 83 -8.02 1.85 -3.74
N LEU A 84 -7.04 2.33 -4.50
CA LEU A 84 -6.28 3.52 -4.16
C LEU A 84 -6.98 4.77 -4.68
N PRO A 85 -6.91 5.92 -3.97
CA PRO A 85 -7.37 7.19 -4.50
C PRO A 85 -6.67 7.52 -5.83
N ALA A 86 -7.41 8.05 -6.80
CA ALA A 86 -6.88 8.38 -8.13
C ALA A 86 -5.78 9.46 -8.07
N GLU A 87 -5.83 10.30 -7.04
CA GLU A 87 -4.89 11.39 -6.79
C GLU A 87 -3.65 10.95 -5.99
N ALA A 88 -3.49 9.65 -5.71
CA ALA A 88 -2.31 9.14 -5.01
C ALA A 88 -1.04 9.32 -5.87
N LEU A 89 -0.09 10.11 -5.35
CA LEU A 89 1.22 10.36 -5.97
C LEU A 89 2.37 9.65 -5.25
N SER A 90 2.09 8.95 -4.15
CA SER A 90 3.07 8.22 -3.36
C SER A 90 3.70 7.05 -4.12
N ASN A 91 4.94 6.73 -3.77
CA ASN A 91 5.63 5.56 -4.30
C ASN A 91 5.09 4.30 -3.60
N ILE A 92 4.43 3.41 -4.33
CA ILE A 92 3.86 2.18 -3.77
C ILE A 92 4.53 0.97 -4.43
N THR A 93 5.20 0.15 -3.61
CA THR A 93 5.79 -1.13 -4.01
C THR A 93 4.97 -2.24 -3.37
N ALA A 94 4.55 -3.23 -4.15
CA ALA A 94 3.72 -4.34 -3.70
C ALA A 94 4.11 -5.66 -4.37
N LEU A 95 3.58 -6.76 -3.82
CA LEU A 95 3.75 -8.10 -4.37
C LEU A 95 2.52 -8.50 -5.19
N GLN A 96 2.74 -9.14 -6.34
CA GLN A 96 1.69 -9.76 -7.14
C GLN A 96 2.09 -11.21 -7.43
N LEU A 97 1.35 -12.16 -6.87
CA LEU A 97 1.58 -13.59 -7.08
C LEU A 97 0.79 -14.16 -8.27
N LEU A 98 -0.30 -13.49 -8.67
CA LEU A 98 -1.15 -13.95 -9.76
C LEU A 98 -0.55 -13.53 -11.11
N HIS A 99 -0.31 -14.52 -11.97
CA HIS A 99 0.02 -14.30 -13.38
C HIS A 99 -1.25 -13.84 -14.12
N GLN A 100 -1.28 -12.60 -14.57
CA GLN A 100 -2.33 -12.13 -15.47
C GLN A 100 -1.90 -12.39 -16.91
N GLU A 101 -2.56 -13.32 -17.58
CA GLU A 101 -2.42 -13.48 -19.02
C GLU A 101 -3.05 -12.26 -19.70
N PHE A 102 -2.23 -11.39 -20.27
CA PHE A 102 -2.70 -10.30 -21.12
C PHE A 102 -3.18 -10.89 -22.45
N PHE A 103 -4.51 -10.99 -22.62
CA PHE A 103 -5.09 -11.23 -23.92
C PHE A 103 -5.21 -9.89 -24.66
N PRO A 104 -4.45 -9.65 -25.73
CA PRO A 104 -4.65 -8.45 -26.54
C PRO A 104 -6.06 -8.50 -27.13
N VAL A 105 -6.88 -7.52 -26.80
CA VAL A 105 -8.17 -7.32 -27.45
C VAL A 105 -7.88 -6.98 -28.91
N SER A 106 -8.11 -7.92 -29.82
CA SER A 106 -8.06 -7.65 -31.25
C SER A 106 -9.19 -6.69 -31.60
N THR A 107 -8.86 -5.41 -31.78
CA THR A 107 -9.75 -4.46 -32.45
C THR A 107 -9.83 -4.83 -33.92
N ASP A 108 -10.79 -5.68 -34.27
CA ASP A 108 -11.21 -5.89 -35.66
C ASP A 108 -11.94 -4.62 -36.13
N ASN A 109 -11.17 -3.63 -36.57
CA ASN A 109 -11.65 -2.47 -37.32
C ASN A 109 -11.97 -2.90 -38.75
N ASN A 110 -13.01 -3.72 -38.92
CA ASN A 110 -13.49 -4.13 -40.24
C ASN A 110 -15.02 -4.13 -40.36
N SER A 111 -15.67 -3.07 -39.87
CA SER A 111 -16.99 -2.68 -40.37
C SER A 111 -16.81 -1.90 -41.68
N LYS A 112 -16.76 -2.70 -42.76
CA LYS A 112 -16.70 -2.28 -44.16
C LYS A 112 -17.74 -1.20 -44.49
N ARG A 113 -17.28 -0.22 -45.27
CA ARG A 113 -18.07 0.53 -46.26
C ARG A 113 -19.11 -0.38 -46.94
N GLN A 114 -20.38 -0.03 -46.84
CA GLN A 114 -21.38 -0.11 -47.91
C GLN A 114 -22.38 1.03 -47.74
#